data_AF-A0A5Q2VXN2-F1
#
_entry.id   AF-A0A5Q2VXN2-F1
#
_cell.length_a   1.000
_cell.length_b   1.000
_cell.length_c   1.000
_cell.angle_alpha   90.00
_cell.angle_beta   90.00
_cell.angle_gamma   90.00
#
_symmetry.space_group_name_H-M   'P 1'
#
loop_
_entity.id
_entity.type
_entity.pdbx_description
1 polymer ?
#
loop_
_entity_poly.entity_id
_entity_poly.type
_entity_poly.pdbx_seq_one_letter_code
_entity_poly.pdbx_strand_id
1 'polypeptide(L)'
;MSMLKALLDRRRNTELALPDVRAAHACASWLVGYPGDDLIERLPQLGEIAAGLDPRLGEPLARTARALASSDVLELRSLYVDTFDTRRRGCLFLTYYSNGDTRRRGMALVRIKDTYRRAGLEVPETELPDHLTLVLEFAAGHDAAGGMKILTQNRPGVELLRMHLEAISSPWHGALEAICATMPPLGDVDIEQMAQLAADGPETEEVGLDGYGADAHNLHPASRPGPTGCGSATEQPGYGPGTVPGTGPTQGRTVPEGMREFPLTPARSEGASS
;
A
#
# COMPACT_ATOMS: atom_id res chain seq x y z
N MET A 1 18.89 -34.05 21.49
CA MET A 1 18.39 -33.69 20.13
C MET A 1 16.88 -33.37 20.05
N SER A 2 16.08 -33.54 21.11
CA SER A 2 14.60 -33.33 21.08
C SER A 2 14.15 -31.87 21.32
N MET A 3 14.76 -31.15 22.26
CA MET A 3 14.36 -29.79 22.64
C MET A 3 14.75 -28.72 21.59
N LEU A 4 15.92 -28.85 20.96
CA LEU A 4 16.35 -27.94 19.88
C LEU A 4 15.47 -28.13 18.64
N LYS A 5 15.08 -29.36 18.30
CA LYS A 5 14.14 -29.65 17.22
C LYS A 5 12.75 -29.10 17.54
N ALA A 6 12.26 -29.23 18.78
CA ALA A 6 10.99 -28.67 19.22
C ALA A 6 10.98 -27.12 19.28
N LEU A 7 12.11 -26.48 19.60
CA LEU A 7 12.28 -25.02 19.55
C LEU A 7 12.42 -24.50 18.11
N LEU A 8 13.10 -25.25 17.24
CA LEU A 8 13.17 -24.98 15.81
C LEU A 8 11.83 -25.27 15.12
N ASP A 9 11.06 -26.27 15.56
CA ASP A 9 9.68 -26.52 15.14
C ASP A 9 8.75 -25.44 15.67
N ARG A 10 8.89 -24.98 16.92
CA ARG A 10 8.16 -23.81 17.43
C ARG A 10 8.50 -22.54 16.66
N ARG A 11 9.78 -22.27 16.38
CA ARG A 11 10.19 -21.13 15.54
C ARG A 11 9.66 -21.25 14.11
N ARG A 12 9.75 -22.44 13.49
CA ARG A 12 9.16 -22.72 12.17
C ARG A 12 7.63 -22.62 12.17
N ASN A 13 6.98 -22.88 13.30
CA ASN A 13 5.54 -22.70 13.52
C ASN A 13 5.20 -21.26 13.96
N THR A 14 6.20 -20.38 14.12
CA THR A 14 6.02 -18.95 14.42
C THR A 14 6.21 -18.11 13.15
N GLU A 15 7.06 -18.55 12.23
CA GLU A 15 7.36 -17.87 10.97
C GLU A 15 6.29 -18.20 9.91
N LEU A 16 5.64 -17.17 9.36
CA LEU A 16 4.64 -17.34 8.31
C LEU A 16 5.28 -17.93 7.05
N ALA A 17 4.61 -18.89 6.41
CA ALA A 17 5.11 -19.48 5.18
C ALA A 17 5.13 -18.43 4.05
N LEU A 18 6.23 -18.37 3.28
CA LEU A 18 6.36 -17.39 2.18
C LEU A 18 5.19 -17.45 1.16
N PRO A 19 4.66 -18.63 0.77
CA PRO A 19 3.47 -18.69 -0.07
C PRO A 19 2.26 -17.98 0.55
N ASP A 20 2.00 -18.17 1.84
CA ASP A 20 0.90 -17.53 2.56
C ASP A 20 1.11 -16.03 2.65
N VAL A 21 2.34 -15.56 2.92
CA VAL A 21 2.67 -14.13 2.93
C VAL A 21 2.41 -13.51 1.55
N ARG A 22 2.86 -14.15 0.47
CA ARG A 22 2.64 -13.65 -0.89
C ARG A 22 1.16 -13.63 -1.24
N ALA A 23 0.42 -14.68 -0.91
CA ALA A 23 -1.02 -14.75 -1.13
C ALA A 23 -1.79 -13.70 -0.31
N ALA A 24 -1.37 -13.45 0.93
CA ALA A 24 -1.93 -12.41 1.78
C ALA A 24 -1.67 -11.01 1.21
N HIS A 25 -0.45 -10.71 0.74
CA HIS A 25 -0.14 -9.44 0.08
C HIS A 25 -0.97 -9.26 -1.20
N ALA A 26 -1.12 -10.32 -1.99
CA ALA A 26 -1.93 -10.29 -3.20
C ALA A 26 -3.42 -10.04 -2.88
N CYS A 27 -3.96 -10.73 -1.86
CA CYS A 27 -5.35 -10.52 -1.44
C CYS A 27 -5.55 -9.11 -0.87
N ALA A 28 -4.62 -8.65 -0.03
CA ALA A 28 -4.67 -7.33 0.57
C ALA A 28 -4.57 -6.21 -0.47
N SER A 29 -3.76 -6.37 -1.54
CA SER A 29 -3.64 -5.36 -2.60
C SER A 29 -4.96 -5.11 -3.31
N TRP A 30 -5.73 -6.17 -3.57
CA TRP A 30 -7.08 -6.06 -4.10
C TRP A 30 -8.02 -5.41 -3.09
N LEU A 31 -8.04 -5.89 -1.84
CA LEU A 31 -9.01 -5.46 -0.84
C LEU A 31 -8.87 -3.98 -0.45
N VAL A 32 -7.66 -3.41 -0.46
CA VAL A 32 -7.41 -1.99 -0.17
C VAL A 32 -7.49 -1.09 -1.40
N GLY A 33 -7.63 -1.67 -2.59
CA GLY A 33 -7.86 -0.94 -3.83
C GLY A 33 -9.26 -0.33 -3.90
N TYR A 34 -9.44 0.61 -4.83
CA TYR A 34 -10.75 1.23 -5.06
C TYR A 34 -11.79 0.16 -5.45
N PRO A 35 -13.03 0.22 -4.91
CA PRO A 35 -14.12 -0.73 -5.20
C PRO A 35 -14.73 -0.53 -6.61
N GLY A 36 -13.89 -0.71 -7.63
CA GLY A 36 -14.29 -0.87 -9.02
C GLY A 36 -14.98 -2.22 -9.27
N ASP A 37 -15.63 -2.36 -10.42
CA ASP A 37 -16.44 -3.54 -10.75
C ASP A 37 -15.61 -4.83 -10.66
N ASP A 38 -14.35 -4.82 -11.11
CA ASP A 38 -13.44 -5.97 -11.03
C ASP A 38 -13.18 -6.44 -9.60
N LEU A 39 -13.03 -5.52 -8.64
CA LEU A 39 -12.86 -5.90 -7.23
C LEU A 39 -14.14 -6.55 -6.73
N ILE A 40 -15.30 -5.91 -6.97
CA ILE A 40 -16.60 -6.38 -6.50
C ILE A 40 -16.88 -7.81 -6.97
N GLU A 41 -16.63 -8.09 -8.25
CA GLU A 41 -16.81 -9.43 -8.83
C GLU A 41 -15.87 -10.49 -8.22
N ARG A 42 -14.71 -10.08 -7.69
CA ARG A 42 -13.67 -10.95 -7.13
C ARG A 42 -13.79 -11.16 -5.63
N LEU A 43 -14.60 -10.39 -4.91
CA LEU A 43 -14.71 -10.47 -3.45
C LEU A 43 -15.01 -11.89 -2.93
N PRO A 44 -15.92 -12.69 -3.53
CA PRO A 44 -16.14 -14.07 -3.09
C PRO A 44 -14.87 -14.92 -3.16
N GLN A 45 -14.14 -14.85 -4.27
CA GLN A 45 -12.93 -15.61 -4.53
C GLN A 45 -11.79 -15.16 -3.60
N LEU A 46 -11.66 -13.85 -3.35
CA LEU A 46 -10.71 -13.32 -2.38
C LEU A 46 -11.01 -13.83 -0.96
N GLY A 47 -12.29 -13.95 -0.59
CA GLY A 47 -12.72 -14.56 0.66
C GLY A 47 -12.36 -16.04 0.78
N GLU A 48 -12.53 -16.82 -0.29
CA GLU A 48 -12.14 -18.23 -0.34
C GLU A 48 -10.62 -18.43 -0.23
N ILE A 49 -9.84 -17.63 -0.98
CA ILE A 49 -8.37 -17.64 -0.92
C ILE A 49 -7.93 -17.32 0.51
N ALA A 50 -8.48 -16.24 1.11
CA ALA A 50 -8.16 -15.84 2.47
C ALA A 50 -8.45 -16.94 3.50
N ALA A 51 -9.57 -17.65 3.36
CA ALA A 51 -9.93 -18.76 4.26
C ALA A 51 -8.96 -19.95 4.20
N GLY A 52 -8.17 -20.08 3.13
CA GLY A 52 -7.16 -21.13 2.96
C GLY A 52 -5.76 -20.79 3.50
N LEU A 53 -5.52 -19.55 3.97
CA LEU A 53 -4.22 -19.11 4.48
C LEU A 53 -4.03 -19.42 5.97
N ASP A 54 -2.80 -19.26 6.48
CA ASP A 54 -2.54 -19.18 7.93
C ASP A 54 -3.57 -18.25 8.61
N PRO A 55 -4.26 -18.69 9.69
CA PRO A 55 -5.34 -17.93 10.32
C PRO A 55 -4.98 -16.49 10.71
N ARG A 56 -3.71 -16.24 11.05
CA ARG A 56 -3.21 -14.89 11.38
C ARG A 56 -3.35 -13.91 10.23
N LEU A 57 -3.32 -14.40 8.99
CA LEU A 57 -3.47 -13.62 7.76
C LEU A 57 -4.88 -13.79 7.18
N GLY A 58 -5.37 -15.04 7.15
CA GLY A 58 -6.60 -15.42 6.46
C GLY A 58 -7.86 -14.87 7.11
N GLU A 59 -8.00 -14.98 8.44
CA GLU A 59 -9.17 -14.50 9.15
C GLU A 59 -9.43 -12.98 8.95
N PRO A 60 -8.45 -12.08 9.16
CA PRO A 60 -8.68 -10.65 8.96
C PRO A 60 -8.94 -10.27 7.49
N LEU A 61 -8.31 -10.95 6.53
CA LEU A 61 -8.60 -10.76 5.10
C LEU A 61 -10.01 -11.23 4.73
N ALA A 62 -10.43 -12.39 5.20
CA ALA A 62 -11.77 -12.93 4.94
C ALA A 62 -12.86 -12.06 5.59
N ARG A 63 -12.61 -11.49 6.78
CA ARG A 63 -13.51 -10.49 7.39
C ARG A 63 -13.65 -9.25 6.51
N THR A 64 -12.54 -8.75 6.00
CA THR A 64 -12.52 -7.58 5.09
C THR A 64 -13.32 -7.88 3.82
N ALA A 65 -13.00 -8.97 3.12
CA ALA A 65 -13.70 -9.38 1.90
C ALA A 65 -15.22 -9.51 2.12
N ARG A 66 -15.64 -10.11 3.23
CA ARG A 66 -17.06 -10.24 3.59
C ARG A 66 -17.72 -8.88 3.84
N ALA A 67 -17.07 -7.98 4.57
CA ALA A 67 -17.61 -6.66 4.87
C ALA A 67 -17.83 -5.85 3.60
N LEU A 68 -16.84 -5.84 2.69
CA LEU A 68 -16.95 -5.19 1.39
C LEU A 68 -18.08 -5.81 0.55
N ALA A 69 -18.17 -7.15 0.51
CA ALA A 69 -19.18 -7.86 -0.29
C ALA A 69 -20.62 -7.65 0.22
N SER A 70 -20.78 -7.32 1.50
CA SER A 70 -22.09 -7.06 2.12
C SER A 70 -22.56 -5.60 2.02
N SER A 71 -21.72 -4.71 1.48
CA SER A 71 -22.02 -3.28 1.38
C SER A 71 -22.73 -2.95 0.06
N ASP A 72 -23.56 -1.91 0.06
CA ASP A 72 -24.02 -1.32 -1.20
C ASP A 72 -22.83 -0.73 -1.97
N VAL A 73 -22.76 -0.94 -3.28
CA VAL A 73 -21.59 -0.58 -4.10
C VAL A 73 -21.39 0.94 -4.16
N LEU A 74 -22.48 1.72 -4.24
CA LEU A 74 -22.38 3.17 -4.30
C LEU A 74 -21.94 3.74 -2.95
N GLU A 75 -22.52 3.23 -1.86
CA GLU A 75 -22.10 3.59 -0.50
C GLU A 75 -20.65 3.20 -0.24
N LEU A 76 -20.22 2.02 -0.69
CA LEU A 76 -18.86 1.54 -0.51
C LEU A 76 -17.83 2.43 -1.23
N ARG A 77 -18.15 2.87 -2.45
CA ARG A 77 -17.32 3.82 -3.23
C ARG A 77 -17.21 5.17 -2.54
N SER A 78 -18.33 5.71 -2.05
CA SER A 78 -18.33 6.96 -1.27
C SER A 78 -17.50 6.81 0.00
N LEU A 79 -17.67 5.70 0.73
CA LEU A 79 -16.94 5.42 1.96
C LEU A 79 -15.44 5.26 1.70
N TYR A 80 -15.04 4.70 0.56
CA TYR A 80 -13.65 4.58 0.16
C TYR A 80 -13.00 5.96 0.03
N VAL A 81 -13.62 6.87 -0.72
CA VAL A 81 -13.12 8.25 -0.89
C VAL A 81 -13.05 8.97 0.45
N ASP A 82 -14.07 8.83 1.29
CA ASP A 82 -14.09 9.41 2.64
C ASP A 82 -13.02 8.82 3.57
N THR A 83 -12.60 7.58 3.33
CA THR A 83 -11.60 6.89 4.14
C THR A 83 -10.19 7.22 3.69
N PHE A 84 -9.88 7.09 2.40
CA PHE A 84 -8.50 7.10 1.89
C PHE A 84 -8.07 8.42 1.22
N ASP A 85 -9.00 9.16 0.58
CA ASP A 85 -8.64 10.31 -0.26
C ASP A 85 -8.78 11.65 0.47
N THR A 86 -9.80 11.78 1.32
CA THR A 86 -10.10 13.05 1.99
C THR A 86 -9.29 13.27 3.26
N ARG A 87 -8.75 12.20 3.88
CA ARG A 87 -8.11 12.26 5.20
C ARG A 87 -6.63 11.95 5.14
N ARG A 88 -5.81 12.83 5.72
CA ARG A 88 -4.35 12.63 5.84
C ARG A 88 -3.98 11.30 6.54
N ARG A 89 -4.73 10.90 7.57
CA ARG A 89 -4.48 9.68 8.36
C ARG A 89 -4.96 8.39 7.67
N GLY A 90 -5.74 8.52 6.60
CA GLY A 90 -6.21 7.41 5.78
C GLY A 90 -5.40 7.22 4.50
N CYS A 91 -4.43 8.08 4.21
CA CYS A 91 -3.74 8.05 2.92
C CYS A 91 -2.98 6.73 2.68
N LEU A 92 -2.99 6.23 1.45
CA LEU A 92 -2.34 4.97 1.05
C LEU A 92 -0.89 5.13 0.54
N PHE A 93 -0.36 6.36 0.53
CA PHE A 93 1.03 6.63 0.14
C PHE A 93 1.96 6.48 1.34
N LEU A 94 2.80 5.43 1.33
CA LEU A 94 3.61 5.05 2.49
C LEU A 94 4.59 6.13 2.92
N THR A 95 5.25 6.79 1.96
CA THR A 95 6.30 7.78 2.27
C THR A 95 5.73 9.11 2.75
N TYR A 96 4.43 9.35 2.55
CA TYR A 96 3.75 10.56 3.01
C TYR A 96 3.73 10.65 4.53
N TYR A 97 3.51 9.53 5.25
CA TYR A 97 3.46 9.54 6.71
C TYR A 97 4.73 10.11 7.33
N SER A 98 5.91 9.67 6.86
CA SER A 98 7.17 10.11 7.46
C SER A 98 7.71 11.43 6.89
N ASN A 99 7.42 11.74 5.62
CA ASN A 99 8.08 12.86 4.93
C ASN A 99 7.13 13.97 4.47
N GLY A 100 5.80 13.80 4.61
CA GLY A 100 4.79 14.67 4.01
C GLY A 100 5.11 15.03 2.57
N ASP A 101 4.83 16.26 2.15
CA ASP A 101 5.13 16.75 0.79
C ASP A 101 6.46 17.49 0.72
N THR A 102 7.48 16.97 1.41
CA THR A 102 8.82 17.57 1.42
C THR A 102 9.72 17.02 0.31
N ARG A 103 10.84 17.70 0.05
CA ARG A 103 11.94 17.16 -0.78
C ARG A 103 12.43 15.76 -0.35
N ARG A 104 12.33 15.42 0.95
CA ARG A 104 12.74 14.11 1.47
C ARG A 104 11.85 12.99 0.95
N ARG A 105 10.56 13.28 0.70
CA ARG A 105 9.63 12.35 0.04
C ARG A 105 10.12 12.00 -1.35
N GLY A 106 10.53 12.99 -2.15
CA GLY A 106 11.09 12.77 -3.49
C GLY A 106 12.25 11.78 -3.50
N MET A 107 13.18 11.90 -2.54
CA MET A 107 14.28 10.94 -2.41
C MET A 107 13.83 9.53 -1.98
N ALA A 108 12.78 9.43 -1.16
CA ALA A 108 12.20 8.14 -0.79
C ALA A 108 11.55 7.45 -2.01
N LEU A 109 10.80 8.20 -2.82
CA LEU A 109 10.18 7.69 -4.05
C LEU A 109 11.23 7.17 -5.04
N VAL A 110 12.35 7.87 -5.22
CA VAL A 110 13.46 7.40 -6.08
C VAL A 110 14.01 6.05 -5.60
N ARG A 111 14.24 5.88 -4.29
CA ARG A 111 14.73 4.62 -3.72
C ARG A 111 13.76 3.46 -3.92
N ILE A 112 12.45 3.72 -3.89
CA ILE A 112 11.43 2.72 -4.17
C ILE A 112 11.43 2.37 -5.67
N LYS A 113 11.46 3.38 -6.57
CA LYS A 113 11.63 3.14 -8.03
C LYS A 113 12.89 2.31 -8.34
N ASP A 114 14.01 2.56 -7.67
CA ASP A 114 15.24 1.76 -7.83
C ASP A 114 15.05 0.31 -7.38
N THR A 115 14.21 0.07 -6.37
CA THR A 115 13.88 -1.29 -5.91
C THR A 115 13.06 -2.05 -6.95
N TYR A 116 12.08 -1.39 -7.57
CA TYR A 116 11.34 -1.97 -8.71
C TYR A 116 12.23 -2.22 -9.92
N ARG A 117 13.09 -1.27 -10.31
CA ARG A 117 14.02 -1.43 -11.43
C ARG A 117 14.99 -2.61 -11.25
N ARG A 118 15.47 -2.84 -10.03
CA ARG A 118 16.32 -4.02 -9.73
C ARG A 118 15.61 -5.35 -9.92
N ALA A 119 14.28 -5.37 -9.82
CA ALA A 119 13.45 -6.52 -10.12
C ALA A 119 13.02 -6.59 -11.61
N GLY A 120 13.54 -5.69 -12.46
CA GLY A 120 13.21 -5.65 -13.89
C GLY A 120 11.87 -5.01 -14.20
N LEU A 121 11.33 -4.18 -13.31
CA LEU A 121 10.04 -3.52 -13.47
C LEU A 121 10.19 -2.01 -13.63
N GLU A 122 9.25 -1.44 -14.38
CA GLU A 122 9.08 0.01 -14.50
C GLU A 122 7.72 0.42 -13.92
N VAL A 123 7.73 1.49 -13.14
CA VAL A 123 6.50 2.12 -12.64
C VAL A 123 6.13 3.24 -13.61
N PRO A 124 4.88 3.30 -14.09
CA PRO A 124 4.40 4.40 -14.92
C PRO A 124 4.67 5.76 -14.27
N GLU A 125 5.04 6.77 -15.05
CA GLU A 125 5.27 8.13 -14.52
C GLU A 125 3.99 8.77 -13.96
N THR A 126 2.83 8.23 -14.30
CA THR A 126 1.52 8.64 -13.77
C THR A 126 1.22 8.07 -12.38
N GLU A 127 2.02 7.14 -11.89
CA GLU A 127 1.81 6.46 -10.61
C GLU A 127 2.96 6.69 -9.64
N LEU A 128 2.63 6.96 -8.38
CA LEU A 128 3.64 7.04 -7.34
C LEU A 128 4.04 5.64 -6.88
N PRO A 129 5.34 5.35 -6.79
CA PRO A 129 5.87 4.02 -6.48
C PRO A 129 5.59 3.56 -5.05
N ASP A 130 5.12 4.45 -4.16
CA ASP A 130 4.91 4.15 -2.75
C ASP A 130 3.44 3.94 -2.38
N HIS A 131 2.54 3.87 -3.36
CA HIS A 131 1.16 3.51 -3.10
C HIS A 131 1.08 2.06 -2.57
N LEU A 132 0.36 1.85 -1.48
CA LEU A 132 0.35 0.58 -0.76
C LEU A 132 -0.07 -0.59 -1.67
N THR A 133 -1.04 -0.43 -2.57
CA THR A 133 -1.45 -1.51 -3.50
C THR A 133 -0.29 -1.96 -4.38
N LEU A 134 0.46 -1.02 -5.00
CA LEU A 134 1.62 -1.33 -5.85
C LEU A 134 2.73 -2.03 -5.07
N VAL A 135 2.98 -1.61 -3.84
CA VAL A 135 3.99 -2.24 -2.97
C VAL A 135 3.60 -3.68 -2.63
N LEU A 136 2.32 -3.93 -2.33
CA LEU A 136 1.80 -5.27 -2.02
C LEU A 136 1.81 -6.18 -3.26
N GLU A 137 1.42 -5.66 -4.42
CA GLU A 137 1.50 -6.40 -5.69
C GLU A 137 2.93 -6.78 -6.03
N PHE A 138 3.85 -5.84 -5.87
CA PHE A 138 5.28 -6.10 -6.05
C PHE A 138 5.79 -7.21 -5.12
N ALA A 139 5.42 -7.15 -3.83
CA ALA A 139 5.78 -8.14 -2.84
C ALA A 139 5.18 -9.53 -3.15
N ALA A 140 3.94 -9.57 -3.63
CA ALA A 140 3.23 -10.78 -3.95
C ALA A 140 3.72 -11.44 -5.25
N GLY A 141 3.92 -10.65 -6.31
CA GLY A 141 4.13 -11.14 -7.67
C GLY A 141 5.59 -11.25 -8.09
N HIS A 142 6.44 -10.33 -7.62
CA HIS A 142 7.74 -10.08 -8.27
C HIS A 142 8.94 -10.29 -7.34
N ASP A 143 9.02 -9.53 -6.25
CA ASP A 143 10.12 -9.61 -5.29
C ASP A 143 9.60 -9.41 -3.86
N ALA A 144 9.32 -10.54 -3.19
CA ALA A 144 8.82 -10.55 -1.82
C ALA A 144 9.79 -9.90 -0.83
N ALA A 145 11.10 -10.03 -1.03
CA ALA A 145 12.09 -9.45 -0.14
C ALA A 145 12.17 -7.92 -0.35
N GLY A 146 12.16 -7.47 -1.60
CA GLY A 146 12.11 -6.05 -1.96
C GLY A 146 10.85 -5.36 -1.43
N GLY A 147 9.68 -5.97 -1.63
CA GLY A 147 8.41 -5.47 -1.11
C GLY A 147 8.36 -5.43 0.42
N MET A 148 8.78 -6.50 1.09
CA MET A 148 8.86 -6.55 2.56
C MET A 148 9.79 -5.47 3.12
N LYS A 149 10.91 -5.19 2.42
CA LYS A 149 11.82 -4.10 2.79
C LYS A 149 11.12 -2.74 2.73
N ILE A 150 10.36 -2.44 1.67
CA ILE A 150 9.62 -1.18 1.54
C ILE A 150 8.58 -1.06 2.67
N LEU A 151 7.80 -2.12 2.92
CA LEU A 151 6.80 -2.14 4.00
C LEU A 151 7.44 -1.90 5.38
N THR A 152 8.53 -2.61 5.69
CA THR A 152 9.25 -2.49 6.97
C THR A 152 9.85 -1.09 7.14
N GLN A 153 10.41 -0.50 6.09
CA GLN A 153 10.96 0.86 6.13
C GLN A 153 9.90 1.94 6.37
N ASN A 154 8.62 1.65 6.12
CA ASN A 154 7.50 2.55 6.33
C ASN A 154 6.53 2.00 7.41
N ARG A 155 7.00 1.08 8.26
CA ARG A 155 6.19 0.39 9.28
C ARG A 155 5.39 1.34 10.18
N PRO A 156 5.96 2.46 10.71
CA PRO A 156 5.19 3.41 11.51
C PRO A 156 3.96 3.95 10.78
N GLY A 157 4.08 4.29 9.49
CA GLY A 157 2.96 4.79 8.69
C GLY A 157 1.88 3.74 8.48
N VAL A 158 2.26 2.49 8.19
CA VAL A 158 1.31 1.37 8.02
C VAL A 158 0.54 1.09 9.31
N GLU A 159 1.22 1.14 10.46
CA GLU A 159 0.56 0.98 11.76
C GLU A 159 -0.36 2.15 12.12
N LEU A 160 0.03 3.39 11.81
CA LEU A 160 -0.84 4.55 11.99
C LEU A 160 -2.10 4.45 11.14
N LEU A 161 -1.98 3.98 9.90
CA LEU A 161 -3.12 3.68 9.05
C LEU A 161 -3.99 2.57 9.67
N ARG A 162 -3.39 1.45 10.10
CA ARG A 162 -4.12 0.35 10.77
C ARG A 162 -4.92 0.85 11.97
N MET A 163 -4.30 1.61 12.86
CA MET A 163 -4.94 2.18 14.05
C MET A 163 -6.02 3.20 13.71
N HIS A 164 -5.83 4.00 12.65
CA HIS A 164 -6.85 4.92 12.18
C HIS A 164 -8.09 4.17 11.68
N LEU A 165 -7.90 3.13 10.87
CA LEU A 165 -8.98 2.29 10.36
C LEU A 165 -9.71 1.55 11.49
N GLU A 166 -8.98 1.13 12.53
CA GLU A 166 -9.56 0.55 13.75
C GLU A 166 -10.47 1.55 14.46
N ALA A 167 -9.97 2.77 14.70
CA ALA A 167 -10.67 3.80 15.44
C ALA A 167 -11.98 4.26 14.77
N ILE A 168 -12.05 4.20 13.44
CA ILE A 168 -13.26 4.53 12.68
C ILE A 168 -14.12 3.30 12.33
N SER A 169 -13.76 2.11 12.84
CA SER A 169 -14.44 0.83 12.53
C SER A 169 -14.56 0.58 11.01
N SER A 170 -13.50 0.90 10.28
CA SER A 170 -13.46 0.79 8.82
C SER A 170 -13.53 -0.67 8.36
N PRO A 171 -14.26 -0.98 7.27
CA PRO A 171 -14.31 -2.34 6.72
C PRO A 171 -12.94 -2.83 6.23
N TRP A 172 -12.01 -1.93 5.93
CA TRP A 172 -10.65 -2.25 5.46
C TRP A 172 -9.65 -2.56 6.57
N HIS A 173 -10.02 -2.40 7.85
CA HIS A 173 -9.08 -2.57 8.97
C HIS A 173 -8.39 -3.94 8.95
N GLY A 174 -9.13 -5.02 8.66
CA GLY A 174 -8.57 -6.38 8.61
C GLY A 174 -7.50 -6.57 7.55
N ALA A 175 -7.58 -5.90 6.40
CA ALA A 175 -6.50 -5.95 5.42
C ALA A 175 -5.18 -5.42 5.99
N LEU A 176 -5.25 -4.32 6.76
CA LEU A 176 -4.07 -3.75 7.42
C LEU A 176 -3.59 -4.59 8.60
N GLU A 177 -4.49 -5.25 9.34
CA GLU A 177 -4.11 -6.26 10.34
C GLU A 177 -3.25 -7.36 9.71
N ALA A 178 -3.70 -7.92 8.58
CA ALA A 178 -3.00 -8.98 7.86
C ALA A 178 -1.64 -8.50 7.33
N ILE A 179 -1.59 -7.33 6.70
CA ILE A 179 -0.33 -6.72 6.21
C ILE A 179 0.65 -6.57 7.38
N CYS A 180 0.20 -6.03 8.52
CA CYS A 180 1.04 -5.84 9.68
C CYS A 180 1.57 -7.15 10.27
N ALA A 181 0.76 -8.21 10.27
CA ALA A 181 1.16 -9.53 10.74
C ALA A 181 2.28 -10.17 9.89
N THR A 182 2.47 -9.75 8.64
CA THR A 182 3.55 -10.24 7.78
C THR A 182 4.93 -9.64 8.09
N MET A 183 4.98 -8.51 8.81
CA MET A 183 6.24 -7.83 9.11
C MET A 183 6.82 -8.28 10.46
N PRO A 184 8.12 -8.04 10.72
CA PRO A 184 8.70 -8.24 12.04
C PRO A 184 7.94 -7.46 13.14
N PRO A 185 8.01 -7.91 14.41
CA PRO A 185 7.47 -7.15 15.54
C PRO A 185 8.05 -5.74 15.59
N LEU A 186 7.23 -4.78 16.05
CA LEU A 186 7.66 -3.40 16.26
C LEU A 186 8.86 -3.34 17.23
N GLY A 187 9.91 -2.63 16.82
CA GLY A 187 11.01 -2.27 17.71
C GLY A 187 10.75 -0.95 18.44
N ASP A 188 11.58 -0.63 19.43
CA ASP A 188 11.47 0.62 20.21
C ASP A 188 11.52 1.87 19.31
N VAL A 189 12.37 1.85 18.27
CA VAL A 189 12.50 2.93 17.28
C VAL A 189 11.20 3.14 16.51
N ASP A 190 10.51 2.06 16.12
CA ASP A 190 9.24 2.17 15.40
C ASP A 190 8.17 2.81 16.29
N ILE A 191 8.13 2.41 17.58
CA ILE A 191 7.18 2.94 18.56
C ILE A 191 7.41 4.43 18.80
N GLU A 192 8.67 4.86 18.94
CA GLU A 192 9.03 6.27 19.09
C GLU A 192 8.61 7.08 17.86
N GLN A 193 8.90 6.58 16.65
CA GLN A 193 8.49 7.23 15.40
C GLN A 193 6.97 7.31 15.26
N MET A 194 6.24 6.25 15.64
CA MET A 194 4.78 6.27 15.65
C MET A 194 4.23 7.33 16.60
N ALA A 195 4.79 7.47 17.79
CA ALA A 195 4.37 8.49 18.76
C ALA A 195 4.61 9.90 18.22
N GLN A 196 5.77 10.15 17.60
CA GLN A 196 6.09 11.43 16.98
C GLN A 196 5.10 11.78 15.85
N LEU A 197 4.89 10.85 14.93
CA LEU A 197 3.99 11.04 13.79
C LEU A 197 2.52 11.18 14.21
N ALA A 198 2.11 10.54 15.29
CA ALA A 198 0.76 10.70 15.84
C ALA A 198 0.56 12.09 16.47
N ALA A 199 1.61 12.69 17.05
CA ALA A 199 1.56 14.01 17.67
C ALA A 199 1.64 15.14 16.64
N ASP A 200 2.60 15.05 15.72
CA ASP A 200 2.96 16.16 14.82
C ASP A 200 2.29 16.03 13.43
N GLY A 201 1.83 14.83 13.08
CA GLY A 201 1.46 14.51 11.71
C GLY A 201 2.70 14.36 10.80
N PRO A 202 2.49 14.21 9.49
CA PRO A 202 3.59 14.11 8.53
C PRO A 202 4.37 15.43 8.44
N GLU A 203 5.68 15.35 8.16
CA GLU A 203 6.56 16.52 8.02
C GLU A 203 5.97 17.53 7.01
N THR A 204 5.74 18.77 7.44
CA THR A 204 5.35 19.87 6.56
C THR A 204 6.57 20.69 6.20
N GLU A 205 6.84 20.87 4.91
CA GLU A 205 7.81 21.88 4.48
C GLU A 205 7.25 23.26 4.87
N GLU A 206 7.94 24.01 5.72
CA GLU A 206 7.67 25.45 5.85
C GLU A 206 8.02 26.07 4.51
N VAL A 207 7.00 26.31 3.69
CA VAL A 207 7.15 27.11 2.49
C VAL A 207 7.68 28.46 2.96
N GLY A 208 8.97 28.69 2.74
CA GLY A 208 9.58 30.00 2.93
C GLY A 208 8.80 31.00 2.09
N LEU A 209 7.92 31.76 2.74
CA LEU A 209 7.38 33.02 2.21
C LEU A 209 8.45 34.12 2.23
N ASP A 210 9.71 33.78 2.51
CA ASP A 210 10.85 34.68 2.41
C ASP A 210 11.37 34.66 0.96
N GLY A 211 10.65 35.30 0.04
CA GLY A 211 11.18 35.38 -1.33
C GLY A 211 10.34 35.99 -2.44
N TYR A 212 9.14 36.51 -2.19
CA TYR A 212 8.42 37.29 -3.21
C TYR A 212 7.97 38.65 -2.66
N GLY A 213 8.71 39.68 -3.06
CA GLY A 213 8.19 41.05 -3.22
C GLY A 213 8.11 41.87 -1.95
N ALA A 214 9.21 42.53 -1.59
CA ALA A 214 9.12 43.83 -0.95
C ALA A 214 8.44 44.79 -1.93
N ASP A 215 7.12 44.92 -1.84
CA ASP A 215 6.33 46.08 -2.30
C ASP A 215 4.96 46.01 -1.61
N ALA A 216 4.90 46.57 -0.42
CA ALA A 216 3.68 46.70 0.36
C ALA A 216 2.84 47.87 -0.17
N HIS A 217 1.66 47.60 -0.75
CA HIS A 217 0.49 48.47 -0.59
C HIS A 217 -0.84 47.69 -0.71
N ASN A 218 -1.51 47.59 0.45
CA ASN A 218 -2.97 47.56 0.69
C ASN A 218 -3.84 46.31 0.41
N LEU A 219 -4.39 45.81 1.54
CA LEU A 219 -5.78 45.36 1.83
C LEU A 219 -6.24 43.94 1.43
N HIS A 220 -6.33 43.01 2.41
CA HIS A 220 -7.60 42.47 3.01
C HIS A 220 -7.28 41.39 4.09
N PRO A 221 -8.09 41.21 5.16
CA PRO A 221 -7.82 40.19 6.17
C PRO A 221 -8.36 38.79 5.80
N ALA A 222 -7.45 37.83 5.87
CA ALA A 222 -7.61 36.42 6.25
C ALA A 222 -8.69 35.55 5.55
N SER A 223 -8.30 34.96 4.41
CA SER A 223 -8.81 33.64 4.02
C SER A 223 -8.10 32.56 4.86
N ARG A 224 -8.87 31.75 5.59
CA ARG A 224 -8.37 30.53 6.25
C ARG A 224 -7.88 29.54 5.18
N PRO A 225 -6.75 28.83 5.38
CA PRO A 225 -6.38 27.74 4.49
C PRO A 225 -7.42 26.61 4.63
N GLY A 226 -8.00 26.19 3.51
CA GLY A 226 -8.86 25.02 3.43
C GLY A 226 -8.06 23.72 3.61
N PRO A 227 -8.73 22.56 3.81
CA PRO A 227 -8.06 21.29 4.00
C PRO A 227 -7.34 20.89 2.70
N THR A 228 -6.01 20.91 2.70
CA THR A 228 -5.18 20.28 1.67
C THR A 228 -5.18 18.76 1.90
N GLY A 229 -5.86 18.04 1.00
CA GLY A 229 -5.88 16.57 0.93
C GLY A 229 -4.53 15.98 0.51
N CYS A 230 -4.44 14.64 0.51
CA CYS A 230 -3.22 13.91 0.14
C CYS A 230 -3.01 14.03 -1.39
N GLY A 231 -2.32 15.08 -1.85
CA GLY A 231 -1.90 15.26 -3.24
C GLY A 231 -2.63 16.37 -3.99
N SER A 232 -2.00 17.55 -4.09
CA SER A 232 -2.33 18.52 -5.13
C SER A 232 -1.36 18.36 -6.32
N ALA A 233 -1.71 17.46 -7.24
CA ALA A 233 -1.30 17.50 -8.65
C ALA A 233 -2.20 16.57 -9.48
N THR A 234 -3.11 17.19 -10.26
CA THR A 234 -3.71 16.71 -11.54
C THR A 234 -4.44 15.35 -11.58
N GLU A 235 -5.73 15.41 -11.95
CA GLU A 235 -6.60 14.33 -12.49
C GLU A 235 -6.20 12.88 -12.18
N GLN A 236 -6.87 12.28 -11.18
CA GLN A 236 -6.83 10.84 -10.91
C GLN A 236 -7.36 10.05 -12.12
N PRO A 237 -6.56 9.20 -12.80
CA PRO A 237 -7.11 8.12 -13.62
C PRO A 237 -7.59 7.02 -12.67
N GLY A 238 -8.73 6.41 -12.98
CA GLY A 238 -9.34 5.38 -12.15
C GLY A 238 -8.37 4.22 -11.87
N TYR A 239 -8.21 3.90 -10.58
CA TYR A 239 -7.62 2.63 -10.12
C TYR A 239 -8.59 1.49 -10.48
N GLY A 240 -8.48 1.02 -11.73
CA GLY A 240 -9.18 -0.15 -12.25
C GLY A 240 -8.16 -1.14 -12.81
N PRO A 241 -8.16 -2.41 -12.38
CA PRO A 241 -7.29 -3.42 -12.96
C PRO A 241 -7.92 -3.93 -14.26
N GLY A 242 -7.58 -3.30 -15.39
CA GLY A 242 -7.73 -3.94 -16.68
C GLY A 242 -8.15 -3.03 -17.81
N THR A 243 -7.21 -2.70 -18.69
CA THR A 243 -7.52 -2.54 -20.12
C THR A 243 -6.28 -2.88 -20.95
N VAL A 244 -6.28 -4.03 -21.62
CA VAL A 244 -5.26 -4.39 -22.63
C VAL A 244 -5.90 -5.04 -23.84
N PRO A 245 -5.43 -4.76 -25.06
CA PRO A 245 -5.55 -5.67 -26.18
C PRO A 245 -4.20 -6.37 -26.45
N GLY A 246 -4.21 -7.69 -26.24
CA GLY A 246 -3.52 -8.76 -26.98
C GLY A 246 -2.02 -8.68 -27.28
N THR A 247 -1.25 -9.70 -26.84
CA THR A 247 -0.70 -10.78 -27.71
C THR A 247 0.31 -11.69 -26.97
N GLY A 248 0.14 -13.01 -27.15
CA GLY A 248 1.23 -13.99 -27.43
C GLY A 248 2.12 -14.53 -26.29
N PRO A 249 2.49 -15.84 -26.28
CA PRO A 249 2.82 -16.56 -25.05
C PRO A 249 4.32 -16.77 -24.81
N THR A 250 4.72 -16.83 -23.52
CA THR A 250 5.92 -17.58 -23.08
C THR A 250 5.65 -18.27 -21.74
N GLN A 251 6.01 -19.55 -21.68
CA GLN A 251 5.75 -20.51 -20.61
C GLN A 251 6.74 -20.39 -19.45
N GLY A 252 6.27 -20.66 -18.22
CA GLY A 252 7.05 -21.41 -17.22
C GLY A 252 7.27 -20.78 -15.84
N ARG A 253 6.21 -20.56 -15.04
CA ARG A 253 6.23 -20.68 -13.56
C ARG A 253 4.81 -20.57 -12.99
N THR A 254 4.41 -21.53 -12.16
CA THR A 254 3.07 -21.64 -11.57
C THR A 254 2.86 -20.60 -10.47
N VAL A 255 2.15 -19.53 -10.82
CA VAL A 255 1.40 -18.63 -9.92
C VAL A 255 -0.02 -19.21 -9.83
N PRO A 256 -0.73 -19.15 -8.68
CA PRO A 256 -2.14 -19.55 -8.61
C PRO A 256 -2.95 -18.89 -9.73
N GLU A 257 -3.63 -19.72 -10.51
CA GLU A 257 -4.31 -19.38 -11.75
C GLU A 257 -5.55 -18.53 -11.44
N GLY A 258 -5.59 -17.27 -11.93
CA GLY A 258 -6.68 -16.31 -11.66
C GLY A 258 -6.23 -14.84 -11.46
N MET A 259 -4.92 -14.60 -11.35
CA MET A 259 -4.34 -13.31 -10.98
C MET A 259 -3.47 -12.72 -12.11
N ARG A 260 -4.09 -12.30 -13.21
CA ARG A 260 -3.41 -11.60 -14.30
C ARG A 260 -4.19 -10.37 -14.69
N GLU A 261 -3.78 -9.24 -14.12
CA GLU A 261 -3.35 -8.02 -14.81
C GLU A 261 -2.83 -7.07 -13.72
N PHE A 262 -1.53 -6.76 -13.76
CA PHE A 262 -0.84 -5.93 -12.77
C PHE A 262 -0.32 -4.66 -13.48
N PRO A 263 -0.35 -3.49 -12.82
CA PRO A 263 0.12 -2.22 -13.39
C PRO A 263 1.62 -2.20 -13.68
N LEU A 264 2.43 -2.99 -12.95
CA LEU A 264 3.87 -3.08 -13.15
C LEU A 264 4.19 -3.76 -14.48
N THR A 265 4.82 -3.02 -15.38
CA THR A 265 5.19 -3.54 -16.70
C THR A 265 6.63 -4.07 -16.67
N PRO A 266 6.92 -5.22 -17.30
CA PRO A 266 8.31 -5.66 -17.49
C PRO A 266 9.10 -4.59 -18.25
N ALA A 267 10.30 -4.26 -17.78
CA ALA A 267 11.20 -3.37 -18.49
C ALA A 267 11.47 -3.93 -19.89
N ARG A 268 11.28 -3.12 -20.94
CA ARG A 268 11.61 -3.54 -22.30
C ARG A 268 13.11 -3.79 -22.37
N SER A 269 13.52 -5.01 -22.70
CA SER A 269 14.91 -5.28 -23.05
C SER A 269 15.19 -4.57 -24.37
N GLU A 270 15.86 -3.41 -24.35
CA GLU A 270 16.48 -2.89 -25.57
C GLU A 270 17.51 -3.92 -26.04
N GLY A 271 17.23 -4.51 -27.19
CA GLY A 271 18.09 -5.50 -27.81
C GLY A 271 19.46 -4.91 -28.08
N ALA A 272 20.49 -5.56 -27.54
CA ALA A 272 21.82 -5.46 -28.08
C ALA A 272 21.81 -6.08 -29.48
N SER A 273 21.61 -5.26 -30.51
CA SER A 273 22.10 -5.53 -31.85
C SER A 273 23.51 -4.96 -31.96
N SER A 274 24.50 -5.84 -31.87
CA SER A 274 25.63 -6.02 -32.81
C SER A 274 26.75 -6.84 -32.17
#